data_AF-A0A517N318-F1
#
_entry.id   AF-A0A517N318-F1
#
_cell.length_a   1.000
_cell.length_b   1.000
_cell.length_c   1.000
_cell.angle_alpha   90.00
_cell.angle_beta   90.00
_cell.angle_gamma   90.00
#
_symmetry.space_group_name_H-M   'P 1'
#
loop_
_entity.id
_entity.type
_entity.pdbx_description
1 polymer ?
#
loop_
_entity_poly.entity_id
_entity_poly.type
_entity_poly.pdbx_seq_one_letter_code
_entity_poly.pdbx_strand_id
1 'polypeptide(L)'
;MNPLTVRAMMLVFCIWMVSCVSSCSEVLYYFNKQEAEAKITKIYEETHRGRHIGQHISYRFQHAETDEFERGGFVVDDADAINFAVGQTIPIEYRGSSPALSRLKGTNNSFWVTIFLVSSVLMIGLVAVMSYLSMQEEKRSSRR
;
A
#
# COMPACT_ATOMS: atom_id res chain seq x y z
N MET A 1 -15.79 31.05 -8.14
CA MET A 1 -15.07 29.77 -8.29
C MET A 1 -16.03 28.71 -8.82
N ASN A 2 -15.66 27.93 -9.85
CA ASN A 2 -16.56 26.93 -10.44
C ASN A 2 -16.76 25.75 -9.45
N PRO A 3 -18.00 25.32 -9.15
CA PRO A 3 -18.25 24.19 -8.23
C PRO A 3 -17.56 22.89 -8.66
N LEU A 4 -17.30 22.70 -9.95
CA LEU A 4 -16.56 21.54 -10.46
C LEU A 4 -15.10 21.54 -9.99
N THR A 5 -14.45 22.71 -9.97
CA THR A 5 -13.06 22.89 -9.52
C THR A 5 -12.93 22.60 -8.02
N VAL A 6 -13.89 23.07 -7.21
CA VAL A 6 -13.91 22.82 -5.76
C VAL A 6 -14.02 21.31 -5.47
N ARG A 7 -14.90 20.61 -6.19
CA ARG A 7 -15.07 19.15 -6.04
C ARG A 7 -13.82 18.38 -6.44
N ALA A 8 -13.17 18.76 -7.55
CA ALA A 8 -11.93 18.16 -7.98
C ALA A 8 -10.80 18.35 -6.96
N MET A 9 -10.67 19.54 -6.37
CA MET A 9 -9.70 19.81 -5.31
C MET A 9 -9.94 18.95 -4.07
N MET A 10 -11.18 18.84 -3.60
CA MET A 10 -11.51 17.99 -2.46
C MET A 10 -11.18 16.52 -2.74
N LEU A 11 -11.44 16.03 -3.95
CA LEU A 11 -11.12 14.65 -4.34
C LEU A 11 -9.60 14.40 -4.35
N VAL A 12 -8.82 15.31 -4.94
CA VAL A 12 -7.35 15.19 -4.95
C VAL A 12 -6.79 15.27 -3.52
N PHE A 13 -7.34 16.14 -2.67
CA PHE A 13 -6.95 16.24 -1.27
C PHE A 13 -7.25 14.95 -0.49
N CYS A 14 -8.43 14.35 -0.68
CA CYS A 14 -8.77 13.07 -0.05
C CYS A 14 -7.83 11.95 -0.50
N ILE A 15 -7.51 11.86 -1.80
CA ILE A 15 -6.54 10.88 -2.33
C ILE A 15 -5.16 11.11 -1.72
N TRP A 16 -4.71 12.37 -1.62
CA TRP A 16 -3.43 12.73 -1.02
C TRP A 16 -3.35 12.31 0.45
N MET A 17 -4.40 12.56 1.24
CA MET A 17 -4.47 12.16 2.64
C MET A 17 -4.40 10.63 2.83
N VAL A 18 -5.19 9.87 2.07
CA VAL A 18 -5.20 8.40 2.16
C VAL A 18 -3.85 7.83 1.73
N SER A 19 -3.31 8.31 0.61
CA SER A 19 -2.01 7.83 0.11
C SER A 19 -0.86 8.21 1.04
N CYS A 20 -0.92 9.34 1.74
CA CYS A 20 0.05 9.72 2.76
C CYS A 20 0.10 8.68 3.90
N VAL A 21 -1.05 8.33 4.48
CA VAL A 21 -1.13 7.35 5.58
C VAL A 21 -0.63 5.98 5.13
N SER A 22 -1.09 5.51 3.97
CA SER A 22 -0.66 4.22 3.42
C SER A 22 0.84 4.21 3.08
N SER A 23 1.36 5.27 2.46
CA SER A 23 2.79 5.42 2.16
C SER A 23 3.64 5.41 3.44
N CYS A 24 3.24 6.12 4.49
CA CYS A 24 3.93 6.07 5.77
C CYS A 24 3.94 4.66 6.37
N SER A 25 2.85 3.90 6.24
CA SER A 25 2.79 2.51 6.72
C SER A 25 3.76 1.59 5.98
N GLU A 26 3.91 1.76 4.66
CA GLU A 26 4.85 1.02 3.81
C GLU A 26 6.30 1.39 4.11
N VAL A 27 6.59 2.68 4.32
CA VAL A 27 7.93 3.14 4.73
C VAL A 27 8.30 2.59 6.10
N LEU A 28 7.37 2.62 7.06
CA LEU A 28 7.59 2.02 8.39
C LEU A 28 7.77 0.51 8.31
N TYR A 29 7.10 -0.17 7.38
CA TYR A 29 7.34 -1.59 7.11
C TYR A 29 8.74 -1.81 6.57
N TYR A 30 9.16 -1.02 5.58
CA TYR A 30 10.49 -1.12 4.99
C TYR A 30 11.62 -0.97 6.01
N PHE A 31 11.49 -0.05 6.97
CA PHE A 31 12.51 0.17 8.00
C PHE A 31 12.49 -0.85 9.14
N ASN A 32 11.31 -1.39 9.49
CA ASN A 32 11.16 -2.26 10.65
C ASN A 32 10.87 -3.73 10.27
N LYS A 33 11.11 -4.10 9.02
CA LYS A 33 10.92 -5.48 8.59
C LYS A 33 11.99 -6.39 9.19
N GLN A 34 11.56 -7.59 9.56
CA GLN A 34 12.40 -8.69 9.96
C GLN A 34 12.26 -9.79 8.91
N GLU A 35 13.36 -10.50 8.63
CA GLU A 35 13.36 -11.62 7.69
C GLU A 35 13.21 -12.94 8.45
N ALA A 36 12.45 -13.88 7.88
CA ALA A 36 12.32 -15.23 8.40
C ALA A 36 12.15 -16.25 7.27
N GLU A 37 12.34 -17.52 7.61
CA GLU A 37 11.99 -18.64 6.76
C GLU A 37 10.65 -19.23 7.23
N ALA A 38 9.73 -19.39 6.29
CA ALA A 38 8.41 -19.93 6.54
C ALA A 38 8.20 -21.24 5.79
N LYS A 39 7.59 -22.21 6.46
CA LYS A 39 7.19 -23.48 5.85
C LYS A 39 5.74 -23.41 5.41
N ILE A 40 5.48 -23.70 4.13
CA ILE A 40 4.12 -23.75 3.59
C ILE A 40 3.36 -24.92 4.22
N THR A 41 2.18 -24.62 4.75
CA THR A 41 1.32 -25.60 5.44
C THR A 41 0.11 -26.00 4.62
N LYS A 42 -0.44 -25.06 3.83
CA LYS A 42 -1.64 -25.29 3.03
C LYS A 42 -1.70 -24.32 1.86
N ILE A 43 -2.24 -24.80 0.75
CA ILE A 43 -2.59 -24.00 -0.43
C ILE A 43 -4.07 -24.29 -0.72
N TYR A 44 -4.88 -23.26 -0.91
CA TYR A 44 -6.31 -23.39 -1.23
C TYR A 44 -6.82 -22.20 -2.01
N GLU A 45 -7.93 -22.40 -2.73
CA GLU A 45 -8.57 -21.36 -3.54
C GLU A 45 -9.14 -20.24 -2.66
N GLU A 46 -8.80 -18.99 -2.98
CA GLU A 46 -9.35 -17.80 -2.35
C GLU A 46 -10.48 -17.24 -3.24
N THR A 47 -11.66 -17.10 -2.66
CA THR A 47 -12.81 -16.53 -3.36
C THR A 47 -13.31 -15.29 -2.65
N HIS A 48 -13.52 -14.20 -3.39
CA HIS A 48 -14.12 -12.98 -2.87
C HIS A 48 -15.47 -12.74 -3.54
N ARG A 49 -16.55 -12.73 -2.74
CA ARG A 49 -17.94 -12.58 -3.23
C ARG A 49 -18.32 -13.59 -4.32
N GLY A 50 -17.84 -14.83 -4.18
CA GLY A 50 -18.12 -15.93 -5.13
C GLY A 50 -17.34 -15.85 -6.43
N ARG A 51 -16.39 -14.91 -6.57
CA ARG A 51 -15.43 -14.89 -7.68
C ARG A 51 -14.09 -15.41 -7.20
N HIS A 52 -13.49 -16.28 -7.99
CA HIS A 52 -12.10 -16.69 -7.81
C HIS A 52 -11.19 -15.47 -7.93
N ILE A 53 -10.33 -15.27 -6.94
CA ILE A 53 -9.36 -14.16 -6.92
C ILE A 53 -7.91 -14.65 -6.84
N GLY A 54 -7.66 -15.94 -6.70
CA GLY A 54 -6.32 -16.53 -6.67
C GLY A 54 -6.19 -17.68 -5.69
N GLN A 55 -4.96 -18.08 -5.39
CA GLN A 55 -4.64 -19.12 -4.41
C GLN A 55 -4.12 -18.47 -3.12
N HIS A 56 -4.69 -18.87 -2.00
CA HIS A 56 -4.19 -18.54 -0.68
C HIS A 56 -3.05 -19.49 -0.28
N ILE A 57 -1.89 -18.94 0.04
CA ILE A 57 -0.73 -19.67 0.54
C ILE A 57 -0.63 -19.44 2.05
N SER A 58 -0.92 -20.47 2.86
CA SER A 58 -0.76 -20.41 4.31
C SER A 58 0.55 -21.05 4.76
N TYR A 59 1.29 -20.37 5.63
CA TYR A 59 2.60 -20.82 6.12
C TYR A 59 2.76 -20.61 7.63
N ARG A 60 3.76 -21.28 8.19
CA ARG A 60 4.19 -21.12 9.57
C ARG A 60 5.67 -20.75 9.61
N PHE A 61 6.03 -19.81 10.48
CA PHE A 61 7.41 -19.37 10.70
C PHE A 61 7.66 -19.20 12.20
N GLN A 62 8.93 -19.08 12.59
CA GLN A 62 9.35 -18.84 13.97
C GLN A 62 9.65 -17.36 14.14
N HIS A 63 9.01 -16.70 15.12
CA HIS A 63 9.18 -15.28 15.38
C HIS A 63 10.52 -15.02 16.09
N ALA A 64 11.33 -14.10 15.57
CA ALA A 64 12.72 -13.93 16.01
C ALA A 64 12.87 -13.50 17.48
N GLU A 65 11.93 -12.71 18.01
CA GLU A 65 12.03 -12.17 19.38
C GLU A 65 11.41 -13.08 20.45
N THR A 66 10.37 -13.83 20.11
CA THR A 66 9.58 -14.63 21.07
C THR A 66 9.86 -16.12 20.95
N ASP A 67 10.53 -16.54 19.88
CA ASP A 67 10.78 -17.95 19.53
C ASP A 67 9.50 -18.77 19.29
N GLU A 68 8.34 -18.11 19.24
CA GLU A 68 7.04 -18.74 19.04
C GLU A 68 6.74 -19.02 17.55
N PHE A 69 6.00 -20.09 17.29
CA PHE A 69 5.55 -20.42 15.94
C PHE A 69 4.28 -19.67 15.55
N GLU A 70 4.42 -18.73 14.63
CA GLU A 70 3.32 -17.92 14.12
C GLU A 70 2.83 -18.43 12.76
N ARG A 71 1.61 -18.01 12.37
CA ARG A 71 1.00 -18.34 11.09
C ARG A 71 0.76 -17.07 10.28
N GLY A 72 1.10 -17.12 9.01
CA GLY A 72 0.81 -16.05 8.06
C GLY A 72 0.14 -16.61 6.80
N GLY A 73 -0.23 -15.71 5.92
CA GLY A 73 -0.76 -16.08 4.62
C GLY A 73 -0.78 -14.90 3.66
N PHE A 74 -0.64 -15.18 2.39
CA PHE A 74 -0.82 -14.21 1.31
C PHE A 74 -1.57 -14.86 0.15
N VAL A 75 -2.19 -14.03 -0.68
CA VAL A 75 -2.90 -14.46 -1.88
C VAL A 75 -2.00 -14.19 -3.08
N VAL A 76 -1.89 -15.18 -3.97
CA VAL A 76 -1.19 -15.06 -5.27
C VAL A 76 -2.12 -15.44 -6.41
N ASP A 77 -1.79 -14.97 -7.61
CA ASP A 77 -2.49 -15.40 -8.82
C ASP A 77 -2.21 -16.89 -9.11
N ASP A 78 -3.12 -17.55 -9.84
CA ASP A 78 -2.99 -18.99 -10.15
C ASP A 78 -1.69 -19.33 -10.88
N ALA A 79 -1.21 -18.42 -11.74
CA ALA A 79 0.04 -18.60 -12.47
C ALA A 79 1.26 -18.62 -11.54
N ASP A 80 1.23 -17.87 -10.45
CA ASP A 80 2.33 -17.83 -9.47
C ASP A 80 2.22 -18.98 -8.47
N ALA A 81 0.99 -19.43 -8.18
CA ALA A 81 0.71 -20.52 -7.25
C ALA A 81 1.43 -21.83 -7.60
N ILE A 82 1.69 -22.09 -8.89
CA ILE A 82 2.39 -23.30 -9.36
C ILE A 82 3.83 -23.40 -8.83
N ASN A 83 4.43 -22.27 -8.42
CA ASN A 83 5.79 -22.22 -7.89
C ASN A 83 5.87 -22.56 -6.40
N PHE A 84 4.73 -22.84 -5.77
CA PHE A 84 4.63 -23.12 -4.35
C PHE A 84 4.14 -24.55 -4.09
N ALA A 85 4.77 -25.23 -3.15
CA ALA A 85 4.39 -26.57 -2.71
C ALA A 85 4.25 -26.66 -1.19
N VAL A 86 3.30 -27.47 -0.72
CA VAL A 86 3.15 -27.73 0.72
C VAL A 86 4.42 -28.39 1.24
N GLY A 87 4.94 -27.89 2.36
CA GLY A 87 6.20 -28.32 2.97
C GLY A 87 7.44 -27.60 2.46
N GLN A 88 7.34 -26.81 1.39
CA GLN A 88 8.42 -25.95 0.90
C GLN A 88 8.72 -24.85 1.93
N THR A 89 10.01 -24.51 2.05
CA THR A 89 10.45 -23.34 2.80
C THR A 89 10.58 -22.15 1.86
N ILE A 90 10.00 -21.02 2.24
CA ILE A 90 10.02 -19.77 1.49
C ILE A 90 10.55 -18.62 2.36
N PRO A 91 11.31 -17.67 1.78
CA PRO A 91 11.73 -16.49 2.49
C PRO A 91 10.57 -15.50 2.63
N ILE A 92 10.31 -15.04 3.84
CA ILE A 92 9.29 -14.04 4.15
C ILE A 92 9.89 -12.83 4.86
N GLU A 93 9.17 -11.73 4.80
CA GLU A 93 9.39 -10.54 5.62
C GLU A 93 8.15 -10.32 6.48
N TYR A 94 8.33 -9.86 7.72
CA TYR A 94 7.23 -9.48 8.62
C TYR A 94 7.59 -8.25 9.43
N ARG A 95 6.61 -7.60 10.07
CA ARG A 95 6.81 -6.39 10.85
C ARG A 95 6.19 -6.52 12.25
N GLY A 96 7.06 -6.48 13.26
CA GLY A 96 6.67 -6.52 14.68
C GLY A 96 5.89 -7.79 15.04
N SER A 97 5.08 -7.71 16.08
CA SER A 97 4.29 -8.84 16.63
C SER A 97 3.00 -9.16 15.85
N SER A 98 2.81 -8.60 14.65
CA SER A 98 1.61 -8.85 13.86
C SER A 98 1.93 -9.73 12.64
N PRO A 99 1.85 -11.07 12.77
CA PRO A 99 2.10 -12.01 11.67
C PRO A 99 1.16 -11.81 10.47
N ALA A 100 0.00 -11.17 10.69
CA ALA A 100 -0.96 -10.83 9.64
C ALA A 100 -0.40 -9.83 8.61
N LEU A 101 0.70 -9.15 8.92
CA LEU A 101 1.38 -8.22 8.03
C LEU A 101 2.57 -8.86 7.30
N SER A 102 2.78 -10.17 7.43
CA SER A 102 3.87 -10.85 6.73
C SER A 102 3.64 -10.91 5.21
N ARG A 103 4.73 -10.85 4.46
CA ARG A 103 4.74 -10.81 2.98
C ARG A 103 5.89 -11.67 2.45
N LEU A 104 5.77 -12.11 1.20
CA LEU A 104 6.87 -12.80 0.53
C LEU A 104 8.07 -11.83 0.40
N LYS A 105 9.28 -12.30 0.66
CA LYS A 105 10.48 -11.45 0.60
C LYS A 105 10.61 -10.77 -0.77
N GLY A 106 10.87 -9.45 -0.77
CA GLY A 106 10.99 -8.65 -1.98
C GLY A 106 9.67 -8.14 -2.57
N THR A 107 8.52 -8.50 -2.00
CA THR A 107 7.23 -7.91 -2.39
C THR A 107 7.07 -6.52 -1.76
N ASN A 108 7.54 -5.50 -2.47
CA ASN A 108 7.34 -4.11 -2.09
C ASN A 108 6.05 -3.57 -2.71
N ASN A 109 5.12 -3.13 -1.87
CA ASN A 109 3.93 -2.43 -2.35
C ASN A 109 4.22 -0.94 -2.55
N SER A 110 5.04 -0.63 -3.57
CA SER A 110 5.41 0.76 -3.91
C SER A 110 4.24 1.59 -4.46
N PHE A 111 3.11 0.94 -4.78
CA PHE A 111 1.92 1.56 -5.33
C PHE A 111 1.45 2.78 -4.51
N TRP A 112 1.36 2.65 -3.19
CA TRP A 112 0.91 3.75 -2.32
C TRP A 112 1.90 4.91 -2.25
N VAL A 113 3.21 4.61 -2.29
CA VAL A 113 4.27 5.62 -2.36
C VAL A 113 4.17 6.39 -3.69
N THR A 114 3.96 5.69 -4.80
CA THR A 114 3.77 6.31 -6.12
C THR A 114 2.53 7.20 -6.16
N ILE A 115 1.38 6.72 -5.66
CA ILE A 115 0.16 7.54 -5.58
C ILE A 115 0.38 8.78 -4.73
N PHE A 116 1.09 8.65 -3.61
CA PHE A 116 1.40 9.79 -2.75
C PHE A 116 2.24 10.84 -3.47
N LEU A 117 3.27 10.43 -4.22
CA LEU A 117 4.11 11.34 -4.99
C LEU A 117 3.32 12.06 -6.10
N VAL A 118 2.52 11.32 -6.87
CA VAL A 118 1.69 11.88 -7.95
C VAL A 118 0.66 12.86 -7.38
N SER A 119 -0.06 12.47 -6.32
CA SER A 119 -1.05 13.35 -5.68
C SER A 119 -0.42 14.59 -5.04
N SER A 120 0.81 14.49 -4.52
CA SER A 120 1.56 15.64 -4.01
C SER A 120 1.90 16.65 -5.11
N VAL A 121 2.36 16.18 -6.27
CA VAL A 121 2.61 17.06 -7.43
C VAL A 121 1.33 17.75 -7.89
N LEU A 122 0.21 17.02 -7.95
CA LEU A 122 -1.10 17.59 -8.30
C LEU A 122 -1.56 18.64 -7.27
N MET A 123 -1.41 18.36 -5.97
CA MET A 123 -1.76 19.30 -4.90
C MET A 123 -0.93 20.58 -4.99
N ILE A 124 0.38 20.47 -5.16
CA ILE A 124 1.28 21.63 -5.30
C ILE A 124 0.90 22.45 -6.55
N GLY A 125 0.66 21.78 -7.68
CA GLY A 125 0.23 22.43 -8.91
C GLY A 125 -1.09 23.19 -8.75
N LEU A 126 -2.09 22.58 -8.10
CA LEU A 126 -3.37 23.22 -7.82
C LEU A 126 -3.22 24.46 -6.92
N VAL A 127 -2.42 24.37 -5.86
CA VAL A 127 -2.15 25.50 -4.97
C VAL A 127 -1.45 26.64 -5.73
N ALA A 128 -0.45 26.33 -6.56
CA ALA A 128 0.28 27.33 -7.34
C ALA A 128 -0.64 28.08 -8.33
N VAL A 129 -1.51 27.36 -9.04
CA VAL A 129 -2.48 27.95 -9.97
C VAL A 129 -3.47 28.86 -9.23
N MET A 130 -3.96 28.43 -8.07
CA MET A 130 -4.89 29.22 -7.25
C MET A 130 -4.24 30.50 -6.73
N SER A 131 -3.01 30.43 -6.22
CA SER A 131 -2.25 31.61 -5.79
C SER A 131 -2.02 32.59 -6.94
N TYR A 132 -1.68 32.08 -8.13
CA TYR A 132 -1.51 32.93 -9.32
C TYR A 132 -2.81 33.63 -9.73
N LEU A 133 -3.94 32.91 -9.72
CA LEU A 133 -5.25 33.49 -10.04
C LEU A 133 -5.65 34.57 -9.02
N SER A 134 -5.44 34.32 -7.72
CA SER A 134 -5.71 35.29 -6.65
C SER A 134 -4.89 36.58 -6.84
N MET A 135 -3.60 36.46 -7.18
CA MET A 135 -2.75 37.63 -7.44
C MET A 135 -3.20 38.44 -8.66
N GLN A 136 -3.76 37.78 -9.69
CA GLN A 136 -4.29 38.47 -10.88
C GLN A 136 -5.59 39.22 -10.57
N GLU A 137 -6.46 38.67 -9.73
CA GLU A 137 -7.69 39.35 -9.29
C GLU A 137 -7.38 40.61 -8.48
N GLU A 138 -6.42 40.55 -7.56
CA GLU A 138 -5.98 41.70 -6.75
C GLU A 138 -5.38 42.82 -7.62
N LYS A 139 -4.57 42.47 -8.63
CA LYS A 139 -4.04 43.45 -9.60
C LYS A 139 -5.14 44.10 -10.44
N ARG A 140 -6.26 43.41 -10.70
CA ARG A 140 -7.39 43.96 -11.44
C ARG A 140 -8.27 44.86 -10.57
N SER A 141 -8.46 44.54 -9.29
CA SER A 141 -9.25 45.37 -8.38
C SER A 141 -8.55 46.69 -8.05
N SER A 142 -7.22 46.69 -7.87
CA SER A 142 -6.44 47.91 -7.61
C SER A 142 -6.37 48.90 -8.79
N ARG A 143 -6.79 48.49 -10.01
CA ARG A 143 -6.82 49.36 -11.20
C ARG A 143 -8.18 49.99 -11.46
N ARG A 144 -9.21 49.64 -10.69
CA ARG A 144 -10.54 50.25 -10.74
C ARG A 144 -10.70 51.23 -9.60
#